data_AF-B7QAK7-F1
#
_entry.id   AF-B7QAK7-F1
#
_cell.length_a   1.000
_cell.length_b   1.000
_cell.length_c   1.000
_cell.angle_alpha   90.00
_cell.angle_beta   90.00
_cell.angle_gamma   90.00
#
_symmetry.space_group_name_H-M   'P 1'
#
loop_
_entity.id
_entity.type
_entity.pdbx_description
1 polymer ?
#
loop_
_entity_poly.entity_id
_entity_poly.type
_entity_poly.pdbx_seq_one_letter_code
_entity_poly.pdbx_strand_id
1 'polypeptide(L)' 'MELTDAGNYKPPSASSLADLIEQLHRVFESDHINVEYVHDLMLSYKSNPKEWQKYAKFDRHR' A
#
# COMPACT_ATOMS: atom_id res chain seq x y z
N MET A 1 8.61 -10.73 25.64
CA MET A 1 8.82 -10.33 24.23
C MET A 1 7.44 -9.96 23.70
N GLU A 2 7.37 -8.88 22.92
CA GLU A 2 6.32 -7.84 22.89
C GLU A 2 4.84 -8.24 22.90
N LEU A 3 4.08 -7.37 23.58
CA LEU A 3 2.64 -7.37 23.71
C LEU A 3 2.01 -7.05 22.34
N THR A 4 1.35 -8.02 21.72
CA THR A 4 0.48 -7.72 20.56
C THR A 4 -0.82 -7.14 21.10
N ASP A 5 -1.01 -5.85 20.86
CA ASP A 5 -2.30 -5.18 20.95
C ASP A 5 -3.23 -5.78 19.89
N ALA A 6 -3.90 -6.88 20.24
CA ALA A 6 -4.90 -7.56 19.42
C ALA A 6 -6.25 -6.81 19.43
N GLY A 7 -6.21 -5.48 19.40
CA GLY A 7 -7.36 -4.61 19.30
C GLY A 7 -7.54 -4.13 17.87
N ASN A 8 -8.06 -5.00 17.00
CA ASN A 8 -8.59 -4.61 15.67
C ASN A 8 -7.57 -4.42 14.53
N TYR A 9 -6.55 -5.28 14.41
CA TYR A 9 -5.74 -5.39 13.19
C TYR A 9 -6.55 -6.04 12.06
N LYS A 10 -7.41 -5.25 11.39
CA LYS A 10 -7.98 -5.67 10.11
C LYS A 10 -6.87 -5.48 9.07
N PRO A 11 -6.41 -6.56 8.41
CA PRO A 11 -5.38 -6.42 7.39
C PRO A 11 -5.91 -5.45 6.32
N PRO A 12 -5.14 -4.40 5.97
CA PRO A 12 -5.50 -3.51 4.89
C PRO A 12 -5.70 -4.34 3.60
N SER A 13 -6.66 -3.95 2.77
CA SER A 13 -6.95 -4.63 1.51
C SER A 13 -7.22 -3.58 0.45
N ALA A 14 -6.25 -3.37 -0.43
CA ALA A 14 -6.39 -2.50 -1.58
C ALA A 14 -6.93 -3.29 -2.79
N SER A 15 -8.10 -2.90 -3.29
CA SER A 15 -8.78 -3.58 -4.40
C SER A 15 -8.31 -3.12 -5.78
N SER A 16 -7.64 -1.97 -5.85
CA SER A 16 -7.10 -1.37 -7.08
C SER A 16 -5.88 -0.49 -6.75
N LEU A 17 -5.09 -0.13 -7.75
CA LEU A 17 -3.98 0.81 -7.57
C LEU A 17 -4.46 2.18 -7.08
N ALA A 18 -5.63 2.63 -7.52
CA ALA A 18 -6.21 3.90 -7.07
C ALA A 18 -6.57 3.86 -5.59
N ASP A 19 -7.18 2.76 -5.15
CA ASP A 19 -7.52 2.50 -3.74
C ASP A 19 -6.26 2.40 -2.87
N LEU A 20 -5.20 1.74 -3.37
CA LEU A 20 -3.88 1.72 -2.70
C LEU A 20 -3.33 3.14 -2.50
N ILE A 21 -3.34 3.96 -3.56
CA ILE A 21 -2.85 5.35 -3.51
C ILE A 21 -3.66 6.18 -2.51
N GLU A 22 -4.99 6.07 -2.53
CA GLU A 22 -5.86 6.79 -1.60
C GLU A 22 -5.59 6.41 -0.14
N GLN A 23 -5.46 5.11 0.14
CA GLN A 23 -5.13 4.63 1.49
C GLN A 23 -3.75 5.10 1.93
N LEU A 24 -2.75 5.09 1.04
CA LEU A 24 -1.44 5.66 1.34
C LEU A 24 -1.55 7.15 1.69
N HIS A 25 -2.29 7.95 0.91
CA HIS A 25 -2.48 9.37 1.26
C HIS A 25 -3.04 9.54 2.67
N ARG A 26 -4.07 8.76 3.06
CA ARG A 26 -4.65 8.79 4.40
C ARG A 26 -3.68 8.39 5.50
N VAL A 27 -2.84 7.38 5.28
CA VAL A 27 -1.84 6.94 6.27
C VAL A 27 -0.79 8.02 6.50
N PHE A 28 -0.38 8.71 5.44
CA PHE A 28 0.62 9.77 5.49
C PHE A 28 0.04 11.15 5.87
N GLU A 29 -1.27 11.27 6.11
CA GLU A 29 -1.89 12.49 6.69
C GLU A 29 -1.51 12.69 8.16
N SER A 30 -1.14 11.61 8.86
CA SER A 30 -0.70 11.64 10.26
C SER A 30 0.81 11.92 10.36
N ASP A 31 1.21 12.71 11.36
CA ASP A 31 2.63 12.93 11.70
C ASP A 31 3.34 11.65 12.17
N HIS A 32 2.57 10.66 12.63
CA HIS A 32 3.06 9.35 13.06
C HIS A 32 2.58 8.28 12.10
N ILE A 33 3.53 7.61 11.45
CA ILE A 33 3.28 6.59 10.43
C ILE A 33 3.64 5.22 10.97
N ASN A 34 2.70 4.28 10.88
CA ASN A 34 2.97 2.87 11.18
C ASN A 34 3.55 2.17 9.95
N VAL A 35 4.84 1.85 10.00
CA VAL A 35 5.56 1.20 8.89
C VAL A 35 5.04 -0.21 8.61
N GLU A 36 4.67 -0.97 9.63
CA GLU A 36 4.12 -2.32 9.44
C GLU A 36 2.77 -2.29 8.72
N TYR A 37 1.91 -1.31 9.07
CA TYR A 37 0.66 -1.10 8.38
C TYR A 37 0.86 -0.73 6.90
N VAL A 38 1.81 0.16 6.59
CA VAL A 38 2.14 0.52 5.21
C VAL A 38 2.64 -0.69 4.44
N HIS A 39 3.51 -1.50 5.05
CA HIS A 39 4.04 -2.71 4.45
C HIS A 39 2.92 -3.70 4.10
N ASP A 40 2.02 -3.97 5.04
CA ASP A 40 0.90 -4.88 4.82
C ASP A 40 -0.10 -4.34 3.79
N LEU A 41 -0.33 -3.02 3.77
CA LEU A 41 -1.15 -2.36 2.76
C LEU A 41 -0.56 -2.55 1.36
N MET A 42 0.74 -2.35 1.20
CA MET A 42 1.45 -2.56 -0.06
C MET A 42 1.39 -4.04 -0.52
N LEU A 43 1.51 -4.99 0.40
CA LEU A 43 1.41 -6.43 0.11
C LEU A 43 -0.01 -6.87 -0.24
N SER A 44 -1.03 -6.20 0.30
CA SER A 44 -2.43 -6.53 0.05
C SER A 44 -2.87 -6.28 -1.40
N TYR A 45 -2.20 -5.33 -2.07
CA TYR A 45 -2.53 -4.97 -3.43
C TYR A 45 -2.12 -6.06 -4.42
N LYS A 46 -3.12 -6.67 -5.06
CA LYS A 46 -2.89 -7.61 -6.18
C LYS A 46 -2.58 -6.83 -7.45
N SER A 47 -1.31 -6.87 -7.87
CA SER A 47 -0.82 -6.15 -9.05
C SER A 47 -1.64 -6.41 -10.31
N ASN A 48 -2.12 -5.34 -10.93
CA ASN A 48 -2.87 -5.38 -12.18
C ASN A 48 -2.16 -4.51 -13.24
N PRO A 49 -1.56 -5.12 -14.30
CA PRO A 49 -0.87 -4.38 -15.35
C PRO A 49 -1.69 -3.25 -15.98
N LYS A 50 -3.00 -3.42 -16.13
CA LYS A 50 -3.87 -2.38 -16.72
C LYS A 50 -3.86 -1.07 -15.93
N GLU A 51 -3.55 -1.12 -14.64
CA GLU A 51 -3.58 0.04 -13.76
C GLU A 51 -2.24 0.79 -13.76
N TRP A 52 -1.11 0.06 -13.77
CA TRP A 52 0.22 0.65 -13.66
C TRP A 52 0.97 0.78 -14.99
N GLN A 53 0.57 0.09 -16.06
CA GLN A 53 1.32 0.07 -17.33
C GLN A 53 1.52 1.47 -17.94
N LYS A 54 0.57 2.38 -17.77
CA LYS A 54 0.71 3.79 -18.20
C LYS A 54 1.89 4.52 -17.56
N TYR A 55 2.34 4.06 -16.39
CA TYR A 55 3.49 4.60 -15.67
C TYR A 55 4.79 3.83 -16.00
N ALA A 56 4.69 2.62 -16.52
CA ALA A 56 5.83 1.79 -16.91
C ALA A 56 6.41 2.27 -18.26
N LYS A 57 7.16 3.37 -18.21
CA LYS A 57 7.93 3.89 -19.34
C LYS A 57 9.26 3.16 -19.44
N PHE A 58 9.32 2.15 -20.29
CA PHE A 58 10.56 1.47 -20.63
C PHE A 58 11.35 2.33 -21.62
N ASP A 59 12.58 2.69 -21.25
CA ASP A 59 13.52 3.29 -22.19
C ASP A 59 14.13 2.17 -23.05
N ARG A 60 14.14 2.38 -24.36
CA ARG A 60 14.67 1.44 -25.36
C ARG A 60 16.20 1.47 -25.47
N HIS A 61 16.87 2.42 -24.79
CA HIS A 61 18.32 2.56 -24.76
C HIS A 61 18.96 2.08 -23.45
N ARG A 62 18.23 1.34 -22.61
CA ARG A 62 18.75 0.64 -21.43
C ARG A 62 18.29 -0.80 -21.37
#